data_AF-A0A8I1RGC1-F1
#
_entry.id   AF-A0A8I1RGC1-F1
#
_cell.length_a   1.000
_cell.length_b   1.000
_cell.length_c   1.000
_cell.angle_alpha   90.00
_cell.angle_beta   90.00
_cell.angle_gamma   90.00
#
_symmetry.space_group_name_H-M   'P 1'
#
loop_
_entity.id
_entity.type
_entity.pdbx_description
1 polymer ?
#
loop_
_entity_poly.entity_id
_entity_poly.type
_entity_poly.pdbx_seq_one_letter_code
_entity_poly.pdbx_strand_id
1 'polypeptide(L)'
;MSLLASARLALACALLPLAGSCQAGDPPRPRERPALGLMGTIPIYWGEAGDLGDLVGGRGAAHWARERLEARFTLEPLDELSAENLAGLRLLLLAQPRALSPAENVALDDWVRQGGKLLLFADPMLTGHSRFPIGDRRRPQDVILLSPILDHWGLRLEFDGELPPGVTLAETDHVAIPLDRPGAFAEGDHAGHCTFTVRQALARCRIGQGQVTALADAALLDLYDPDPAAAPALDWLVQQAFASIGETAGQAR
;
A
#
# COMPACT_ATOMS: atom_id res chain seq x y z
N MET A 1 -61.35 36.24 -74.49
CA MET A 1 -60.89 37.49 -73.86
C MET A 1 -60.23 37.11 -72.54
N SER A 2 -58.92 37.35 -72.43
CA SER A 2 -58.15 37.80 -71.23
C SER A 2 -58.45 37.14 -69.86
N LEU A 3 -57.52 36.83 -68.95
CA LEU A 3 -56.05 36.81 -68.79
C LEU A 3 -55.86 36.56 -67.26
N LEU A 4 -54.67 36.08 -66.85
CA LEU A 4 -54.07 36.18 -65.49
C LEU A 4 -54.56 35.15 -64.44
N ALA A 5 -53.77 34.14 -64.04
CA ALA A 5 -52.49 34.16 -63.31
C ALA A 5 -52.60 34.71 -61.87
N SER A 6 -52.40 33.84 -60.88
CA SER A 6 -51.68 34.15 -59.62
C SER A 6 -51.48 32.88 -58.78
N ALA A 7 -50.23 32.46 -58.69
CA ALA A 7 -49.74 31.48 -57.74
C ALA A 7 -49.77 32.06 -56.32
N ARG A 8 -50.14 31.25 -55.32
CA ARG A 8 -49.77 31.48 -53.91
C ARG A 8 -49.36 30.17 -53.28
N LEU A 9 -48.03 30.03 -53.17
CA LEU A 9 -47.33 29.06 -52.35
C LEU A 9 -47.39 29.56 -50.90
N ALA A 10 -47.94 28.78 -49.96
CA ALA A 10 -47.88 29.08 -48.53
C ALA A 10 -47.58 27.82 -47.73
N LEU A 11 -46.28 27.60 -47.59
CA LEU A 11 -45.52 26.97 -46.50
C LEU A 11 -46.34 26.34 -45.35
N ALA A 12 -46.45 25.01 -45.35
CA ALA A 12 -46.89 24.25 -44.18
C ALA A 12 -45.69 24.03 -43.23
N CYS A 13 -45.71 24.70 -42.09
CA CYS A 13 -44.70 24.58 -41.03
C CYS A 13 -45.00 23.32 -40.20
N ALA A 14 -44.26 22.23 -40.46
CA ALA A 14 -44.35 21.00 -39.68
C ALA A 14 -43.56 21.17 -38.36
N LEU A 15 -44.28 21.33 -37.26
CA LEU A 15 -43.74 21.32 -35.89
C LEU A 15 -43.42 19.86 -35.50
N LEU A 16 -42.15 19.48 -35.63
CA LEU A 16 -41.59 18.25 -35.06
C LEU A 16 -41.19 18.51 -33.60
N PRO A 17 -41.70 17.75 -32.61
CA PRO A 17 -41.24 17.87 -31.23
C PRO A 17 -39.86 17.19 -31.11
N LEU A 18 -38.82 18.00 -30.85
CA LEU A 18 -37.52 17.52 -30.39
C LEU A 18 -37.68 17.03 -28.94
N ALA A 19 -38.02 15.75 -28.77
CA ALA A 19 -37.90 15.08 -27.50
C ALA A 19 -36.40 14.91 -27.17
N GLY A 20 -35.86 15.88 -26.43
CA GLY A 20 -34.52 15.79 -25.85
C GLY A 20 -34.51 14.69 -24.80
N SER A 21 -33.94 13.54 -25.15
CA SER A 21 -33.65 12.47 -24.19
C SER A 21 -32.54 12.93 -23.24
N CYS A 22 -32.91 13.54 -22.12
CA CYS A 22 -32.04 13.60 -20.95
C CYS A 22 -31.86 12.17 -20.43
N GLN A 23 -30.87 11.45 -20.95
CA GLN A 23 -30.35 10.27 -20.26
C GLN A 23 -29.69 10.77 -18.97
N ALA A 24 -30.45 10.73 -17.88
CA ALA A 24 -29.89 10.70 -16.55
C ALA A 24 -28.99 9.45 -16.49
N GLY A 25 -27.69 9.65 -16.63
CA GLY A 25 -26.72 8.58 -16.44
C GLY A 25 -26.91 8.01 -15.03
N ASP A 26 -26.86 6.69 -14.91
CA ASP A 26 -26.87 6.02 -13.62
C ASP A 26 -25.84 6.68 -12.69
N PRO A 27 -26.16 6.91 -11.40
CA PRO A 27 -25.17 7.38 -10.45
C PRO A 27 -23.97 6.41 -10.47
N PRO A 28 -22.73 6.92 -10.49
CA PRO A 28 -21.55 6.07 -10.53
C PRO A 28 -21.63 5.07 -9.37
N ARG A 29 -21.64 3.77 -9.70
CA ARG A 29 -21.61 2.72 -8.69
C ARG A 29 -20.35 2.92 -7.84
N PRO A 30 -20.43 2.84 -6.51
CA PRO A 30 -19.24 2.87 -5.68
C PRO A 30 -18.24 1.85 -6.21
N ARG A 31 -17.04 2.30 -6.59
CA ARG A 31 -15.96 1.38 -6.95
C ARG A 31 -15.62 0.58 -5.70
N GLU A 32 -15.76 -0.74 -5.77
CA GLU A 32 -15.32 -1.62 -4.67
C GLU A 32 -13.82 -1.39 -4.44
N ARG A 33 -13.46 -1.10 -3.19
CA ARG A 33 -12.07 -0.90 -2.79
C ARG A 33 -11.34 -2.25 -2.90
N PRO A 34 -10.16 -2.30 -3.55
CA PRO A 34 -9.40 -3.55 -3.63
C PRO A 34 -9.01 -4.05 -2.23
N ALA A 35 -9.00 -5.38 -2.06
CA ALA A 35 -8.51 -6.02 -0.86
C ALA A 35 -6.99 -5.81 -0.70
N LEU A 36 -6.56 -5.49 0.52
CA LEU A 36 -5.16 -5.35 0.91
C LEU A 36 -4.90 -6.27 2.11
N GLY A 37 -4.11 -7.31 1.89
CA GLY A 37 -3.58 -8.13 2.98
C GLY A 37 -2.66 -7.29 3.86
N LEU A 38 -2.77 -7.45 5.18
CA LEU A 38 -1.97 -6.72 6.15
C LEU A 38 -1.42 -7.68 7.20
N MET A 39 -0.11 -7.79 7.30
CA MET A 39 0.58 -8.53 8.36
C MET A 39 1.72 -7.68 8.91
N GLY A 40 1.98 -7.76 10.21
CA GLY A 40 3.07 -7.00 10.81
C GLY A 40 3.10 -7.10 12.31
N THR A 41 4.22 -6.75 12.90
CA THR A 41 4.32 -6.58 14.36
C THR A 41 3.96 -5.16 14.79
N ILE A 42 4.01 -4.19 13.86
CA ILE A 42 3.44 -2.86 14.07
C ILE A 42 1.91 -2.98 14.00
N PRO A 43 1.18 -2.59 15.05
CA PRO A 43 -0.22 -2.93 15.20
C PRO A 43 -1.14 -1.97 14.45
N ILE A 44 -1.01 -1.90 13.12
CA ILE A 44 -1.81 -1.00 12.28
C ILE A 44 -3.31 -1.27 12.43
N TYR A 45 -3.73 -2.55 12.34
CA TYR A 45 -5.16 -2.87 12.31
C TYR A 45 -5.82 -2.76 13.69
N TRP A 46 -5.20 -3.34 14.72
CA TRP A 46 -5.81 -3.44 16.06
C TRP A 46 -5.39 -2.31 17.01
N GLY A 47 -4.40 -1.49 16.62
CA GLY A 47 -3.69 -0.61 17.54
C GLY A 47 -2.93 -1.40 18.60
N GLU A 48 -2.20 -0.71 19.47
CA GLU A 48 -1.86 -1.34 20.74
C GLU A 48 -3.18 -1.46 21.52
N ALA A 49 -3.85 -2.61 21.50
CA ALA A 49 -4.92 -2.95 22.43
C ALA A 49 -4.43 -4.13 23.28
N GLY A 50 -4.53 -4.03 24.60
CA GLY A 50 -3.98 -5.04 25.49
C GLY A 50 -4.83 -6.30 25.47
N ASP A 51 -6.15 -6.13 25.42
CA ASP A 51 -7.12 -7.21 25.36
C ASP A 51 -8.37 -6.78 24.55
N LEU A 52 -9.30 -7.72 24.40
CA LEU A 52 -10.59 -7.47 23.74
C LEU A 52 -11.42 -6.41 24.50
N GLY A 53 -11.23 -6.27 25.82
CA GLY A 53 -11.89 -5.26 26.65
C GLY A 53 -11.40 -3.84 26.38
N ASP A 54 -10.13 -3.66 26.01
CA ASP A 54 -9.56 -2.40 25.57
C ASP A 54 -10.07 -2.00 24.18
N LEU A 55 -10.27 -2.98 23.27
CA LEU A 55 -10.88 -2.74 21.96
C LEU A 55 -12.35 -2.32 22.10
N VAL A 56 -13.14 -3.07 22.87
CA VAL A 56 -14.56 -2.78 23.11
C VAL A 56 -14.73 -1.48 23.90
N GLY A 57 -13.79 -1.16 24.78
CA GLY A 57 -13.77 0.09 25.55
C GLY A 57 -13.23 1.30 24.79
N GLY A 58 -12.79 1.17 23.53
CA GLY A 58 -12.19 2.25 22.75
C GLY A 58 -10.88 2.80 23.34
N ARG A 59 -10.19 2.00 24.17
CA ARG A 59 -8.98 2.41 24.93
C ARG A 59 -7.66 2.07 24.23
N GLY A 60 -7.70 1.36 23.10
CA GLY A 60 -6.56 1.23 22.19
C GLY A 60 -6.55 2.38 21.19
N ALA A 61 -5.47 3.16 21.14
CA ALA A 61 -5.29 4.16 20.08
C ALA A 61 -5.25 3.44 18.73
N ALA A 62 -6.26 3.67 17.88
CA ALA A 62 -6.25 3.17 16.53
C ALA A 62 -5.06 3.78 15.79
N HIS A 63 -4.32 2.97 15.05
CA HIS A 63 -3.16 3.45 14.32
C HIS A 63 -3.61 4.40 13.21
N TRP A 64 -3.02 5.60 13.13
CA TRP A 64 -3.39 6.62 12.14
C TRP A 64 -3.32 6.09 10.69
N ALA A 65 -2.35 5.22 10.41
CA ALA A 65 -2.20 4.57 9.10
C ALA A 65 -3.41 3.71 8.70
N ARG A 66 -4.17 3.16 9.66
CA ARG A 66 -5.34 2.34 9.38
C ARG A 66 -6.40 3.12 8.62
N GLU A 67 -6.82 4.27 9.13
CA GLU A 67 -7.84 5.11 8.50
C GLU A 67 -7.40 5.53 7.08
N ARG A 68 -6.12 5.87 6.94
CA ARG A 68 -5.51 6.29 5.67
C ARG A 68 -5.53 5.16 4.64
N LEU A 69 -5.20 3.93 5.04
CA LEU A 69 -5.26 2.75 4.17
C LEU A 69 -6.70 2.34 3.86
N GLU A 70 -7.59 2.34 4.85
CA GLU A 70 -9.02 2.03 4.67
C GLU A 70 -9.69 3.03 3.72
N ALA A 71 -9.22 4.27 3.61
CA ALA A 71 -9.74 5.22 2.61
C ALA A 71 -9.61 4.70 1.16
N ARG A 72 -8.69 3.76 0.88
CA ARG A 72 -8.39 3.25 -0.48
C ARG A 72 -8.56 1.75 -0.62
N PHE A 73 -8.50 0.99 0.47
CA PHE A 73 -8.49 -0.47 0.47
C PHE A 73 -9.52 -1.05 1.42
N THR A 74 -9.89 -2.30 1.17
CA THR A 74 -10.53 -3.16 2.17
C THR A 74 -9.43 -3.94 2.88
N LEU A 75 -9.15 -3.65 4.16
CA LEU A 75 -8.04 -4.28 4.88
C LEU A 75 -8.40 -5.69 5.36
N GLU A 76 -7.53 -6.64 5.03
CA GLU A 76 -7.63 -8.04 5.45
C GLU A 76 -6.43 -8.39 6.34
N PRO A 77 -6.58 -8.39 7.68
CA PRO A 77 -5.49 -8.75 8.57
C PRO A 77 -5.14 -10.24 8.44
N LEU A 78 -3.85 -10.54 8.36
CA LEU A 78 -3.32 -11.90 8.21
C LEU A 78 -2.38 -12.26 9.36
N ASP A 79 -2.58 -13.45 9.94
CA ASP A 79 -1.72 -13.99 11.01
C ASP A 79 -0.58 -14.90 10.47
N GLU A 80 -0.79 -15.47 9.27
CA GLU A 80 0.13 -16.38 8.60
C GLU A 80 0.11 -16.17 7.08
N LEU A 81 1.28 -16.20 6.44
CA LEU A 81 1.42 -16.13 4.98
C LEU A 81 1.32 -17.53 4.36
N SER A 82 0.14 -18.14 4.40
CA SER A 82 -0.13 -19.41 3.71
C SER A 82 -0.64 -19.19 2.29
N ALA A 83 -0.53 -20.22 1.44
CA ALA A 83 -1.10 -20.17 0.09
C ALA A 83 -2.62 -19.95 0.11
N GLU A 84 -3.34 -20.48 1.11
CA GLU A 84 -4.79 -20.24 1.23
C GLU A 84 -5.09 -18.80 1.63
N ASN A 85 -4.35 -18.24 2.60
CA ASN A 85 -4.57 -16.87 3.08
C ASN A 85 -4.19 -15.81 2.02
N LEU A 86 -3.20 -16.12 1.17
CA LEU A 86 -2.79 -15.24 0.06
C LEU A 86 -3.67 -15.42 -1.19
N ALA A 87 -4.49 -16.47 -1.25
CA ALA A 87 -5.34 -16.73 -2.40
C ALA A 87 -6.36 -15.61 -2.60
N GLY A 88 -6.43 -15.07 -3.81
CA GLY A 88 -7.34 -13.97 -4.15
C GLY A 88 -6.83 -12.57 -3.81
N LEU A 89 -5.80 -12.46 -2.96
CA LEU A 89 -5.13 -11.19 -2.70
C LEU A 89 -4.17 -10.83 -3.83
N ARG A 90 -4.20 -9.55 -4.23
CA ARG A 90 -3.25 -8.98 -5.20
C ARG A 90 -2.24 -8.02 -4.57
N LEU A 91 -2.58 -7.51 -3.39
CA LEU A 91 -1.85 -6.48 -2.67
C LEU A 91 -1.57 -6.97 -1.26
N LEU A 92 -0.32 -6.80 -0.82
CA LEU A 92 0.11 -7.15 0.53
C LEU A 92 0.95 -6.01 1.09
N LEU A 93 0.67 -5.62 2.33
CA LEU A 93 1.50 -4.73 3.12
C LEU A 93 2.06 -5.50 4.31
N LEU A 94 3.39 -5.58 4.40
CA LEU A 94 4.11 -6.15 5.53
C LEU A 94 4.75 -5.02 6.34
N ALA A 95 4.27 -4.79 7.56
CA ALA A 95 4.76 -3.73 8.45
C ALA A 95 5.59 -4.32 9.60
N GLN A 96 6.91 -4.38 9.42
CA GLN A 96 7.84 -5.02 10.35
C GLN A 96 7.38 -6.44 10.70
N PRO A 97 7.26 -7.36 9.72
CA PRO A 97 6.79 -8.70 9.99
C PRO A 97 7.75 -9.46 10.91
N ARG A 98 7.22 -10.44 11.64
CA ARG A 98 8.04 -11.40 12.37
C ARG A 98 8.88 -12.24 11.40
N ALA A 99 9.86 -12.96 11.96
CA ALA A 99 10.52 -14.04 11.23
C ALA A 99 9.47 -14.98 10.59
N LEU A 100 9.64 -15.21 9.29
CA LEU A 100 8.77 -16.09 8.50
C LEU A 100 9.26 -17.54 8.62
N SER A 101 8.31 -18.46 8.74
CA SER A 101 8.63 -19.89 8.64
C SER A 101 9.09 -20.25 7.22
N PRO A 102 9.77 -21.40 7.02
CA PRO A 102 10.15 -21.84 5.67
C PRO A 102 8.95 -21.93 4.71
N ALA A 103 7.79 -22.40 5.18
CA ALA A 103 6.58 -22.50 4.37
C ALA A 103 6.05 -21.11 3.96
N GLU A 104 6.07 -20.15 4.87
CA GLU A 104 5.66 -18.76 4.59
C GLU A 104 6.61 -18.06 3.62
N ASN A 105 7.92 -18.31 3.73
CA ASN A 105 8.89 -17.77 2.75
C ASN A 105 8.57 -18.28 1.34
N VAL A 106 8.28 -19.57 1.19
CA VAL A 106 7.93 -20.16 -0.12
C VAL A 106 6.59 -19.61 -0.62
N ALA A 107 5.55 -19.59 0.21
CA ALA A 107 4.24 -19.09 -0.18
C ALA A 107 4.27 -17.61 -0.59
N LEU A 108 5.03 -16.78 0.13
CA LEU A 108 5.23 -15.38 -0.21
C LEU A 108 6.00 -15.22 -1.53
N ASP A 109 7.11 -15.96 -1.72
CA ASP A 109 7.89 -15.93 -2.95
C ASP A 109 7.05 -16.32 -4.16
N ASP A 110 6.31 -17.44 -4.07
CA ASP A 110 5.43 -17.93 -5.11
C ASP A 110 4.34 -16.92 -5.44
N TRP A 111 3.70 -16.34 -4.42
CA TRP A 111 2.67 -15.32 -4.60
C TRP A 111 3.20 -14.06 -5.30
N VAL A 112 4.37 -13.56 -4.91
CA VAL A 112 5.00 -12.42 -5.60
C VAL A 112 5.31 -12.80 -7.05
N ARG A 113 5.95 -13.95 -7.29
CA ARG A 113 6.31 -14.40 -8.65
C ARG A 113 5.10 -14.54 -9.57
N GLN A 114 3.93 -14.85 -9.02
CA GLN A 114 2.66 -14.98 -9.74
C GLN A 114 1.94 -13.64 -9.99
N GLY A 115 2.52 -12.51 -9.59
CA GLY A 115 1.97 -11.17 -9.87
C GLY A 115 1.47 -10.42 -8.65
N GLY A 116 1.73 -10.93 -7.44
CA GLY A 116 1.50 -10.22 -6.19
C GLY A 116 2.35 -8.94 -6.11
N LYS A 117 1.80 -7.92 -5.44
CA LYS A 117 2.51 -6.66 -5.17
C LYS A 117 2.67 -6.45 -3.67
N LEU A 118 3.91 -6.35 -3.24
CA LEU A 118 4.27 -6.20 -1.83
C LEU A 118 4.80 -4.79 -1.55
N LEU A 119 4.26 -4.16 -0.51
CA LEU A 119 4.89 -3.05 0.20
C LEU A 119 5.44 -3.58 1.54
N LEU A 120 6.75 -3.51 1.73
CA LEU A 120 7.44 -4.01 2.93
C LEU A 120 8.09 -2.85 3.69
N PHE A 121 7.84 -2.75 4.99
CA PHE A 121 8.62 -1.95 5.93
C PHE A 121 9.50 -2.90 6.74
N ALA A 122 10.81 -2.77 6.60
CA ALA A 122 11.82 -3.67 7.12
C ALA A 122 12.90 -2.88 7.85
N ASP A 123 12.60 -2.55 9.11
CA ASP A 123 13.48 -1.78 9.98
C ASP A 123 14.53 -2.68 10.64
N PRO A 124 15.83 -2.45 10.41
CA PRO A 124 16.89 -3.19 11.08
C PRO A 124 17.01 -2.84 12.57
N MET A 125 16.46 -1.70 13.01
CA MET A 125 16.46 -1.27 14.40
C MET A 125 15.31 -0.31 14.69
N LEU A 126 14.15 -0.87 15.01
CA LEU A 126 12.94 -0.12 15.27
C LEU A 126 13.13 0.85 16.45
N THR A 127 12.90 2.13 16.19
CA THR A 127 13.11 3.20 17.18
C THR A 127 11.82 3.61 17.90
N GLY A 128 10.67 3.23 17.34
CA GLY A 128 9.37 3.66 17.80
C GLY A 128 9.02 3.22 19.22
N HIS A 129 8.27 4.07 19.90
CA HIS A 129 7.82 3.77 21.26
C HIS A 129 6.72 2.69 21.24
N SER A 130 6.75 1.81 22.23
CA SER A 130 5.65 0.86 22.49
C SER A 130 5.39 0.83 23.99
N ARG A 131 4.12 0.76 24.38
CA ARG A 131 3.74 0.71 25.80
C ARG A 131 4.03 -0.65 26.43
N PHE A 132 4.24 -1.68 25.61
CA PHE A 132 4.48 -3.03 26.08
C PHE A 132 5.95 -3.18 26.51
N PRO A 133 6.21 -3.83 27.66
CA PRO A 133 7.57 -4.03 28.15
C PRO A 133 8.35 -4.98 27.24
N ILE A 134 9.68 -4.91 27.31
CA ILE A 134 10.58 -5.83 26.61
C ILE A 134 10.21 -7.28 26.98
N GLY A 135 10.03 -8.14 25.97
CA GLY A 135 9.63 -9.54 26.12
C GLY A 135 8.12 -9.82 26.00
N ASP A 136 7.26 -8.80 25.93
CA ASP A 136 5.83 -8.98 25.63
C ASP A 136 5.63 -9.31 24.15
N ARG A 137 4.84 -10.35 23.84
CA ARG A 137 4.59 -10.82 22.46
C ARG A 137 3.83 -9.80 21.60
N ARG A 138 3.14 -8.84 22.22
CA ARG A 138 2.41 -7.77 21.52
C ARG A 138 3.29 -6.57 21.19
N ARG A 139 4.50 -6.51 21.76
CA ARG A 139 5.47 -5.46 21.43
C ARG A 139 5.97 -5.67 19.99
N PRO A 140 6.03 -4.63 19.15
CA PRO A 140 6.67 -4.69 17.84
C PRO A 140 8.09 -5.26 17.93
N GLN A 141 8.52 -6.00 16.91
CA GLN A 141 9.88 -6.56 16.89
C GLN A 141 10.91 -5.47 16.63
N ASP A 142 11.91 -5.41 17.50
CA ASP A 142 12.94 -4.38 17.45
C ASP A 142 13.88 -4.52 16.23
N VAL A 143 13.94 -5.70 15.58
CA VAL A 143 14.79 -5.96 14.39
C VAL A 143 14.06 -6.83 13.37
N ILE A 144 14.28 -6.59 12.08
CA ILE A 144 13.73 -7.40 10.99
C ILE A 144 14.52 -8.69 10.76
N LEU A 145 13.83 -9.81 10.52
CA LEU A 145 14.42 -11.14 10.29
C LEU A 145 13.92 -11.77 8.99
N LEU A 146 14.20 -11.11 7.86
CA LEU A 146 13.75 -11.52 6.52
C LEU A 146 14.89 -11.92 5.56
N SER A 147 16.11 -12.17 6.06
CA SER A 147 17.26 -12.50 5.20
C SER A 147 16.97 -13.59 4.17
N PRO A 148 16.34 -14.74 4.50
CA PRO A 148 16.12 -15.81 3.51
C PRO A 148 15.32 -15.37 2.27
N ILE A 149 14.24 -14.60 2.46
CA ILE A 149 13.40 -14.15 1.34
C ILE A 149 14.03 -12.99 0.59
N LEU A 150 14.71 -12.07 1.30
CA LEU A 150 15.44 -10.97 0.66
C LEU A 150 16.57 -11.51 -0.23
N ASP A 151 17.35 -12.48 0.26
CA ASP A 151 18.43 -13.10 -0.49
C ASP A 151 17.91 -13.76 -1.77
N HIS A 152 16.77 -14.45 -1.70
CA HIS A 152 16.13 -15.09 -2.86
C HIS A 152 15.62 -14.08 -3.91
N TRP A 153 15.33 -12.86 -3.46
CA TRP A 153 14.92 -11.73 -4.30
C TRP A 153 16.11 -10.91 -4.83
N GLY A 154 17.34 -11.30 -4.49
CA GLY A 154 18.55 -10.58 -4.88
C GLY A 154 18.75 -9.29 -4.09
N LEU A 155 18.26 -9.25 -2.84
CA LEU A 155 18.38 -8.14 -1.92
C LEU A 155 19.21 -8.55 -0.71
N ARG A 156 20.08 -7.65 -0.26
CA ARG A 156 20.65 -7.68 1.09
C ARG A 156 20.22 -6.42 1.83
N LEU A 157 19.89 -6.56 3.11
CA LEU A 157 19.65 -5.43 4.00
C LEU A 157 20.88 -5.25 4.90
N GLU A 158 21.53 -4.12 4.76
CA GLU A 158 22.70 -3.72 5.54
C GLU A 158 22.28 -2.65 6.56
N PHE A 159 22.95 -2.63 7.71
CA PHE A 159 22.65 -1.69 8.77
C PHE A 159 23.93 -1.18 9.42
N ASP A 160 24.03 0.15 9.55
CA ASP A 160 25.11 0.83 10.27
C ASP A 160 24.64 1.20 11.68
N GLY A 161 25.08 0.41 12.66
CA GLY A 161 24.74 0.56 14.07
C GLY A 161 25.27 1.83 14.74
N GLU A 162 26.21 2.52 14.10
CA GLU A 162 26.81 3.76 14.62
C GLU A 162 26.00 5.01 14.22
N LEU A 163 24.96 4.86 13.40
CA LEU A 163 24.09 5.96 13.04
C LEU A 163 23.38 6.54 14.28
N PRO A 164 23.52 7.85 14.55
CA PRO A 164 22.87 8.47 15.69
C PRO A 164 21.35 8.43 15.54
N PRO A 165 20.59 8.32 16.65
CA PRO A 165 19.14 8.39 16.61
C PRO A 165 18.68 9.79 16.20
N GLY A 166 17.54 9.85 15.51
CA GLY A 166 16.88 11.08 15.13
C GLY A 166 16.29 11.00 13.73
N VAL A 167 15.05 11.48 13.60
CA VAL A 167 14.35 11.53 12.33
C VAL A 167 15.07 12.49 11.38
N THR A 168 15.39 11.98 10.19
CA THR A 168 15.88 12.76 9.04
C THR A 168 14.90 12.63 7.89
N LEU A 169 14.64 13.74 7.21
CA LEU A 169 13.79 13.74 6.03
C LEU A 169 14.62 13.40 4.79
N ALA A 170 14.27 12.30 4.13
CA ALA A 170 14.82 11.93 2.84
C ALA A 170 13.90 12.42 1.72
N GLU A 171 14.36 13.42 0.98
CA GLU A 171 13.59 14.04 -0.11
C GLU A 171 13.44 13.09 -1.30
N THR A 172 12.24 13.09 -1.88
CA THR A 172 11.94 12.56 -3.21
C THR A 172 11.40 13.69 -4.08
N ASP A 173 11.17 13.44 -5.37
CA ASP A 173 10.59 14.44 -6.27
C ASP A 173 9.17 14.90 -5.87
N HIS A 174 8.50 14.18 -4.95
CA HIS A 174 7.09 14.40 -4.61
C HIS A 174 6.81 14.57 -3.11
N VAL A 175 7.61 13.94 -2.24
CA VAL A 175 7.38 13.89 -0.79
C VAL A 175 8.69 13.70 -0.04
N ALA A 176 8.75 14.18 1.20
CA ALA A 176 9.81 13.85 2.14
C ALA A 176 9.45 12.58 2.93
N ILE A 177 10.36 11.62 3.03
CA ILE A 177 10.17 10.39 3.81
C ILE A 177 10.92 10.54 5.14
N PRO A 178 10.24 10.53 6.30
CA PRO A 178 10.91 10.49 7.60
C PRO A 178 11.59 9.13 7.79
N LEU A 179 12.88 9.16 8.09
CA LEU A 179 13.70 7.99 8.38
C LEU A 179 14.47 8.18 9.69
N ASP A 180 14.52 7.16 10.54
CA ASP A 180 15.29 7.15 11.79
C ASP A 180 16.15 5.88 11.87
N ARG A 181 17.47 6.05 11.72
CA ARG A 181 18.44 4.95 11.63
C ARG A 181 18.04 3.88 10.60
N PRO A 182 17.72 4.27 9.36
CA PRO A 182 17.33 3.32 8.31
C PRO A 182 18.48 2.38 7.96
N GLY A 183 18.14 1.18 7.53
CA GLY A 183 19.07 0.32 6.80
C GLY A 183 19.30 0.80 5.37
N ALA A 184 20.19 0.10 4.68
CA ALA A 184 20.47 0.29 3.27
C ALA A 184 20.30 -1.03 2.52
N PHE A 185 19.56 -1.01 1.43
CA PHE A 185 19.49 -2.16 0.53
C PHE A 185 20.67 -2.17 -0.44
N ALA A 186 21.23 -3.36 -0.63
CA ALA A 186 22.26 -3.64 -1.61
C ALA A 186 21.83 -4.81 -2.50
N GLU A 187 22.50 -4.95 -3.64
CA GLU A 187 22.37 -6.16 -4.46
C GLU A 187 22.83 -7.38 -3.66
N GLY A 188 22.01 -8.43 -3.70
CA GLY A 188 22.34 -9.76 -3.22
C GLY A 188 22.93 -10.64 -4.31
N ASP A 189 23.29 -11.86 -3.93
CA ASP A 189 24.02 -12.78 -4.81
C ASP A 189 23.13 -13.40 -5.90
N HIS A 190 21.80 -13.38 -5.71
CA HIS A 190 20.85 -13.88 -6.70
C HIS A 190 20.46 -12.79 -7.70
N ALA A 191 20.25 -13.18 -8.96
CA ALA A 191 19.85 -12.26 -10.02
C ALA A 191 18.45 -11.68 -9.77
N GLY A 192 18.39 -10.46 -9.25
CA GLY A 192 17.19 -9.64 -9.09
C GLY A 192 17.24 -8.40 -9.99
N HIS A 193 16.08 -7.95 -10.46
CA HIS A 193 15.97 -6.64 -11.13
C HIS A 193 15.51 -5.59 -10.12
N CYS A 194 16.45 -5.10 -9.34
CA CYS A 194 16.22 -4.13 -8.29
C CYS A 194 16.76 -2.75 -8.66
N THR A 195 16.03 -1.71 -8.27
CA THR A 195 16.48 -0.32 -8.29
C THR A 195 16.46 0.22 -6.87
N PHE A 196 17.52 0.92 -6.47
CA PHE A 196 17.67 1.49 -5.13
C PHE A 196 17.58 3.01 -5.21
N THR A 197 16.78 3.61 -4.33
CA THR A 197 16.52 5.05 -4.24
C THR A 197 16.51 5.49 -2.77
N VAL A 198 16.34 6.78 -2.49
CA VAL A 198 16.22 7.31 -1.12
C VAL A 198 17.42 6.88 -0.25
N ARG A 199 18.65 7.21 -0.68
CA ARG A 199 19.90 6.79 -0.01
C ARG A 199 20.00 5.27 0.21
N GLN A 200 19.52 4.49 -0.77
CA GLN A 200 19.41 3.03 -0.71
C GLN A 200 18.40 2.47 0.31
N ALA A 201 17.69 3.31 1.07
CA ALA A 201 16.68 2.85 2.00
C ALA A 201 15.41 2.33 1.28
N LEU A 202 15.16 2.72 0.03
CA LEU A 202 14.02 2.26 -0.75
C LEU A 202 14.47 1.38 -1.92
N ALA A 203 14.10 0.11 -1.87
CA ALA A 203 14.30 -0.84 -2.97
C ALA A 203 12.99 -1.11 -3.72
N ARG A 204 13.09 -1.22 -5.05
CA ARG A 204 12.02 -1.72 -5.90
C ARG A 204 12.54 -2.85 -6.77
N CYS A 205 11.98 -4.04 -6.60
CA CYS A 205 12.39 -5.24 -7.31
C CYS A 205 11.24 -5.83 -8.12
N ARG A 206 11.52 -6.22 -9.36
CA ARG A 206 10.60 -7.03 -10.17
C ARG A 206 10.97 -8.50 -10.03
N ILE A 207 10.01 -9.32 -9.62
CA ILE A 207 10.23 -10.72 -9.25
C ILE A 207 9.15 -11.56 -9.94
N GLY A 208 9.55 -12.33 -10.95
CA GLY A 208 8.60 -12.96 -11.86
C GLY A 208 7.66 -11.91 -12.48
N GLN A 209 6.36 -12.08 -12.27
CA GLN A 209 5.31 -11.17 -12.73
C GLN A 209 4.94 -10.09 -11.70
N GLY A 210 5.43 -10.21 -10.47
CA GLY A 210 5.10 -9.30 -9.37
C GLY A 210 6.19 -8.27 -9.09
N GLN A 211 5.96 -7.53 -8.01
CA GLN A 211 6.81 -6.44 -7.59
C GLN A 211 6.90 -6.38 -6.07
N VAL A 212 8.10 -6.12 -5.57
CA VAL A 212 8.38 -5.78 -4.17
C VAL A 212 8.85 -4.34 -4.11
N THR A 213 8.22 -3.54 -3.26
CA THR A 213 8.69 -2.21 -2.85
C THR A 213 9.00 -2.29 -1.37
N ALA A 214 10.26 -2.14 -0.99
CA ALA A 214 10.71 -2.32 0.39
C ALA A 214 11.38 -1.05 0.89
N LEU A 215 10.96 -0.56 2.07
CA LEU A 215 11.61 0.50 2.82
C LEU A 215 12.39 -0.12 3.98
N ALA A 216 13.67 0.23 4.11
CA ALA A 216 14.59 -0.27 5.13
C ALA A 216 14.42 0.43 6.48
N ASP A 217 13.19 0.81 6.82
CA ASP A 217 12.83 1.60 7.99
C ASP A 217 11.33 1.43 8.23
N ALA A 218 10.90 1.59 9.47
CA ALA A 218 9.50 1.63 9.86
C ALA A 218 9.17 2.77 10.83
N ALA A 219 10.10 3.70 11.11
CA ALA A 219 9.86 4.90 11.93
C ALA A 219 8.71 5.77 11.41
N LEU A 220 8.51 5.79 10.08
CA LEU A 220 7.35 6.41 9.45
C LEU A 220 6.02 5.89 10.02
N LEU A 221 5.97 4.66 10.53
CA LEU A 221 4.79 4.02 11.11
C LEU A 221 4.73 4.14 12.65
N ASP A 222 5.41 5.10 13.27
CA ASP A 222 5.28 5.33 14.71
C ASP A 222 3.82 5.71 15.06
N LEU A 223 3.26 5.08 16.10
CA LEU A 223 1.91 5.30 16.58
C LEU A 223 1.79 6.53 17.50
N TYR A 224 2.81 6.77 18.32
CA TYR A 224 2.78 7.71 19.44
C TYR A 224 3.37 9.07 19.09
N ASP A 225 4.40 9.09 18.26
CA ASP A 225 5.06 10.32 17.81
C ASP A 225 5.23 10.32 16.28
N PRO A 226 4.12 10.29 15.50
CA PRO A 226 4.20 10.28 14.05
C PRO A 226 4.78 11.59 13.54
N ASP A 227 5.83 11.51 12.73
CA ASP A 227 6.36 12.67 12.02
C ASP A 227 5.29 13.29 11.10
N PRO A 228 5.19 14.63 10.99
CA PRO A 228 4.22 15.28 10.10
C PRO A 228 4.29 14.85 8.63
N ALA A 229 5.45 14.38 8.17
CA ALA A 229 5.66 13.86 6.82
C ALA A 229 5.26 12.37 6.66
N ALA A 230 4.97 11.65 7.74
CA ALA A 230 4.64 10.23 7.70
C ALA A 230 3.40 9.92 6.84
N ALA A 231 2.34 10.70 7.04
CA ALA A 231 1.07 10.49 6.37
C ALA A 231 1.14 10.69 4.83
N PRO A 232 1.74 11.76 4.29
CA PRO A 232 1.92 11.89 2.84
C PRO A 232 2.95 10.89 2.29
N ALA A 233 4.00 10.54 3.05
CA ALA A 233 4.98 9.55 2.64
C ALA A 233 4.37 8.14 2.52
N LEU A 234 3.48 7.74 3.44
CA LEU A 234 2.72 6.49 3.33
C LEU A 234 1.86 6.46 2.06
N ASP A 235 1.12 7.54 1.78
CA ASP A 235 0.28 7.64 0.59
C ASP A 235 1.10 7.50 -0.70
N TRP A 236 2.31 8.07 -0.71
CA TRP A 236 3.23 7.97 -1.84
C TRP A 236 3.80 6.55 -1.98
N LEU A 237 4.26 5.92 -0.90
CA LEU A 237 4.78 4.55 -0.90
C LEU A 237 3.73 3.54 -1.40
N VAL A 238 2.48 3.68 -0.93
CA VAL A 238 1.33 2.89 -1.40
C VAL A 238 1.11 3.06 -2.90
N GLN A 239 1.22 4.29 -3.42
CA GLN A 239 1.11 4.53 -4.86
C GLN A 239 2.26 3.88 -5.62
N GLN A 240 3.49 4.05 -5.15
CA GLN A 240 4.68 3.45 -5.74
C GLN A 240 4.60 1.92 -5.78
N ALA A 241 4.02 1.29 -4.76
CA ALA A 241 3.85 -0.15 -4.69
C ALA A 241 2.68 -0.65 -5.56
N PHE A 242 1.55 0.06 -5.60
CA PHE A 242 0.28 -0.51 -6.08
C PHE A 242 -0.34 0.16 -7.32
N ALA A 243 0.22 1.28 -7.84
CA ALA A 243 -0.39 2.13 -8.87
C ALA A 243 -1.05 1.41 -10.06
N SER A 244 -0.46 0.35 -10.61
CA SER A 244 -1.00 -0.29 -11.83
C SER A 244 -2.26 -1.14 -11.69
N ILE A 245 -2.94 -1.19 -10.52
CA ILE A 245 -4.24 -1.89 -10.36
C ILE A 245 -5.43 -0.92 -10.36
N GLY A 246 -5.21 0.39 -10.18
CA GLY A 246 -6.27 1.40 -10.19
C GLY A 246 -6.85 1.71 -11.57
N GLU A 247 -6.08 1.49 -12.64
CA GLU A 247 -6.50 1.79 -14.02
C GLU A 247 -7.26 0.62 -14.67
N THR A 248 -6.88 -0.62 -14.38
CA THR A 248 -7.48 -1.80 -15.01
C THR A 248 -8.91 -2.08 -14.51
N ALA A 249 -9.23 -1.70 -13.27
CA ALA A 249 -10.60 -1.75 -12.75
C ALA A 249 -11.56 -0.75 -13.45
N GLY A 250 -11.03 0.17 -14.26
CA GLY A 250 -11.80 1.17 -15.00
C GLY A 250 -12.00 0.89 -16.49
N GLN A 251 -11.44 -0.20 -17.05
CA GLN A 251 -11.44 -0.46 -18.51
C GLN A 251 -12.20 -1.72 -18.93
N ALA A 252 -13.02 -2.30 -18.05
CA ALA A 252 -14.04 -3.27 -18.46
C ALA A 252 -15.35 -2.54 -18.78
N ARG A 253 -15.42 -1.94 -19.98
CA ARG A 253 -16.61 -1.84 -20.86
C ARG A 253 -16.34 -0.98 -22.07
#